data_AF-A0A7D6XMG8-F1
#
_entry.id   AF-A0A7D6XMG8-F1
#
_cell.length_a   1.000
_cell.length_b   1.000
_cell.length_c   1.000
_cell.angle_alpha   90.00
_cell.angle_beta   90.00
_cell.angle_gamma   90.00
#
_symmetry.space_group_name_H-M   'P 1'
#
loop_
_entity.id
_entity.type
_entity.pdbx_description
1 polymer ?
#
loop_
_entity_poly.entity_id
_entity_poly.type
_entity_poly.pdbx_seq_one_letter_code
_entity_poly.pdbx_strand_id
1 'polypeptide(L)'
;MKKIQILAILVIVALVFTGLKGGIEGAVDGWNQAGDSREFDFSTVNVAVKADETLIADSLFNSVAKRNIPYCIETLETQVEESVWGVVLNILMFPVAFAGLYGFFCLIKMVMAVTRREVFIRDNVFRMRVFIYTIILMGILLELKQYCQYCDVVSQIHLAGYEIESYWLKYPWFYFLILALFTEIFAIGVKIKEEQDLTV
;
A
#
# COMPACT_ATOMS: atom_id res chain seq x y z
N MET A 1 12.35 13.54 29.77
CA MET A 1 10.98 14.00 29.41
C MET A 1 10.95 14.88 28.15
N LYS A 2 11.78 15.94 28.02
CA LYS A 2 11.94 16.69 26.75
C LYS A 2 12.31 15.79 25.55
N LYS A 3 13.11 14.75 25.78
CA LYS A 3 13.50 13.74 24.77
C LYS A 3 12.32 13.03 24.11
N ILE A 4 11.27 12.67 24.86
CA ILE A 4 10.08 11.97 24.32
C ILE A 4 9.23 12.94 23.48
N GLN A 5 9.08 14.19 23.93
CA GLN A 5 8.40 15.23 23.14
C GLN A 5 9.13 15.54 21.84
N ILE A 6 10.47 15.67 21.89
CA ILE A 6 11.30 15.86 20.69
C ILE A 6 11.14 14.65 19.75
N LEU A 7 11.15 13.43 20.29
CA LEU A 7 10.99 12.21 19.48
C LEU A 7 9.59 12.15 18.84
N ALA A 8 8.53 12.50 19.57
CA ALA A 8 7.17 12.52 19.04
C ALA A 8 6.99 13.58 17.94
N ILE A 9 7.55 14.78 18.14
CA ILE A 9 7.54 15.84 17.12
C ILE A 9 8.35 15.40 15.89
N LEU A 10 9.52 14.79 16.09
CA LEU A 10 10.38 14.33 15.01
C LEU A 10 9.71 13.19 14.21
N VAL A 11 8.99 12.29 14.89
CA VAL A 11 8.17 11.27 14.25
C VAL A 11 7.03 11.90 13.45
N ILE A 12 6.30 12.90 13.98
CA ILE A 12 5.28 13.62 13.19
C ILE A 12 5.92 14.26 11.97
N VAL A 13 7.00 15.01 12.13
CA VAL A 13 7.64 15.72 11.02
C VAL A 13 8.08 14.72 9.97
N ALA A 14 8.67 13.59 10.36
CA ALA A 14 9.01 12.52 9.42
C ALA A 14 7.77 11.93 8.72
N LEU A 15 6.70 11.59 9.46
CA LEU A 15 5.46 11.01 8.93
C LEU A 15 4.67 11.96 8.03
N VAL A 16 4.62 13.25 8.40
CA VAL A 16 4.02 14.32 7.62
C VAL A 16 4.83 14.51 6.35
N PHE A 17 6.16 14.59 6.43
CA PHE A 17 7.00 14.81 5.26
C PHE A 17 6.99 13.62 4.30
N THR A 18 7.05 12.39 4.80
CA THR A 18 6.96 11.18 3.95
C THR A 18 5.54 10.97 3.42
N GLY A 19 4.53 11.13 4.27
CA GLY A 19 3.12 10.94 3.92
C GLY A 19 2.59 12.00 2.94
N LEU A 20 2.94 13.28 3.11
CA LEU A 20 2.61 14.33 2.15
C LEU A 20 3.39 14.16 0.85
N LYS A 21 4.69 13.85 0.91
CA LYS A 21 5.47 13.66 -0.32
C LYS A 21 4.90 12.50 -1.15
N GLY A 22 4.70 11.33 -0.54
CA GLY A 22 4.13 10.18 -1.24
C GLY A 22 2.67 10.39 -1.67
N GLY A 23 1.87 11.11 -0.87
CA GLY A 23 0.50 11.45 -1.22
C GLY A 23 0.40 12.46 -2.36
N ILE A 24 1.30 13.44 -2.42
CA ILE A 24 1.39 14.42 -3.52
C ILE A 24 1.93 13.76 -4.78
N GLU A 25 3.00 12.97 -4.68
CA GLU A 25 3.53 12.20 -5.83
C GLU A 25 2.45 11.28 -6.40
N GLY A 26 1.77 10.49 -5.57
CA GLY A 26 0.67 9.64 -6.02
C GLY A 26 -0.54 10.39 -6.57
N ALA A 27 -0.86 11.59 -6.06
CA ALA A 27 -1.92 12.43 -6.61
C ALA A 27 -1.52 13.08 -7.93
N VAL A 28 -0.26 13.49 -8.09
CA VAL A 28 0.30 14.05 -9.33
C VAL A 28 0.38 12.97 -10.39
N ASP A 29 0.86 11.76 -10.06
CA ASP A 29 0.90 10.62 -10.97
C ASP A 29 -0.52 10.24 -11.42
N GLY A 30 -1.47 10.18 -10.49
CA GLY A 30 -2.88 9.93 -10.81
C GLY A 30 -3.52 11.06 -11.65
N TRP A 31 -3.15 12.32 -11.42
CA TRP A 31 -3.64 13.46 -12.21
C TRP A 31 -3.05 13.50 -13.61
N ASN A 32 -1.76 13.17 -13.75
CA ASN A 32 -1.08 13.07 -15.02
C ASN A 32 -1.66 11.89 -15.84
N GLN A 33 -1.93 10.74 -15.21
CA GLN A 33 -2.64 9.63 -15.86
C GLN A 33 -4.06 10.02 -16.32
N ALA A 34 -4.81 10.80 -15.53
CA ALA A 34 -6.14 11.23 -15.93
C ALA A 34 -6.14 12.31 -17.03
N GLY A 35 -5.12 13.18 -17.04
CA GLY A 35 -4.99 14.32 -17.95
C GLY A 35 -4.39 13.98 -19.32
N ASP A 36 -3.63 12.90 -19.43
CA ASP A 36 -2.93 12.50 -20.66
C ASP A 36 -3.78 11.65 -21.62
N SER A 37 -5.07 11.97 -21.72
CA SER A 37 -6.08 11.24 -22.50
C SER A 37 -5.92 11.36 -24.03
N ARG A 38 -4.74 11.78 -24.54
CA ARG A 38 -4.50 12.04 -25.98
C ARG A 38 -3.30 11.34 -26.60
N GLU A 39 -2.45 10.67 -25.83
CA GLU A 39 -1.44 9.76 -26.38
C GLU A 39 -1.71 8.35 -25.86
N PHE A 40 -2.57 7.62 -26.56
CA PHE A 40 -2.83 6.18 -26.38
C PHE A 40 -2.83 5.69 -24.92
N ASP A 41 -3.99 5.78 -24.29
CA ASP A 41 -4.29 5.30 -22.94
C ASP A 41 -4.05 3.78 -22.83
N PHE A 42 -2.89 3.38 -22.31
CA PHE A 42 -2.54 1.98 -22.13
C PHE A 42 -2.13 1.73 -20.67
N SER A 43 -3.05 1.15 -19.90
CA SER A 43 -2.79 0.59 -18.57
C SER A 43 -1.76 -0.54 -18.67
N THR A 44 -0.49 -0.17 -18.54
CA THR A 44 0.61 -1.11 -18.68
C THR A 44 0.80 -1.86 -17.38
N VAL A 45 0.52 -3.16 -17.38
CA VAL A 45 0.72 -4.00 -16.19
C VAL A 45 2.07 -4.68 -16.29
N ASN A 46 2.90 -4.49 -15.26
CA ASN A 46 4.14 -5.22 -15.09
C ASN A 46 3.82 -6.65 -14.63
N VAL A 47 3.97 -7.61 -15.54
CA VAL A 47 3.74 -9.02 -15.30
C VAL A 47 5.08 -9.72 -15.13
N ALA A 48 5.31 -10.32 -13.97
CA ALA A 48 6.46 -11.20 -13.77
C ALA A 48 6.14 -12.57 -14.37
N VAL A 49 7.07 -13.09 -15.17
CA VAL A 49 6.88 -14.30 -15.96
C VAL A 49 8.04 -15.25 -15.71
N LYS A 50 7.73 -16.53 -15.54
CA LYS A 50 8.70 -17.60 -15.37
C LYS A 50 8.72 -18.48 -16.63
N ALA A 51 9.92 -18.80 -17.12
CA ALA A 51 10.07 -19.73 -18.23
C ALA A 51 9.64 -21.15 -17.81
N ASP A 52 8.83 -21.80 -18.64
CA ASP A 52 8.49 -23.21 -18.48
C ASP A 52 9.68 -24.11 -18.88
N GLU A 53 9.76 -25.32 -18.34
CA GLU A 53 10.87 -26.27 -18.61
C GLU A 53 10.95 -26.70 -20.09
N THR A 54 9.87 -26.47 -20.85
CA THR A 54 9.77 -26.77 -22.30
C THR A 54 10.16 -25.60 -23.20
N LEU A 55 10.48 -24.43 -22.65
CA LEU A 55 10.76 -23.21 -23.42
C LEU A 55 12.07 -23.34 -24.22
N ILE A 56 11.97 -23.22 -25.55
CA ILE A 56 13.13 -22.99 -26.41
C ILE A 56 13.51 -21.52 -26.26
N ALA A 57 14.61 -21.25 -25.55
CA ALA A 57 15.08 -19.89 -25.32
C ALA A 57 15.35 -19.19 -26.66
N ASP A 58 14.68 -18.06 -26.85
CA ASP A 58 14.81 -17.24 -28.04
C ASP A 58 16.20 -16.59 -28.06
N SER A 59 16.72 -16.18 -29.23
CA SER A 59 18.14 -15.81 -29.34
C SER A 59 18.39 -14.43 -29.92
N LEU A 60 19.29 -13.66 -29.28
CA LEU A 60 19.73 -12.34 -29.72
C LEU A 60 21.12 -12.43 -30.36
N PHE A 61 21.29 -11.78 -31.51
CA PHE A 61 22.60 -11.69 -32.16
C PHE A 61 23.50 -10.70 -31.42
N ASN A 62 24.57 -11.21 -30.81
CA ASN A 62 25.59 -10.36 -30.20
C ASN A 62 26.60 -9.93 -31.26
N SER A 63 26.62 -8.64 -31.61
CA SER A 63 27.49 -8.06 -32.63
C SER A 63 28.99 -8.17 -32.31
N VAL A 64 29.35 -8.22 -31.02
CA VAL A 64 30.74 -8.36 -30.55
C VAL A 64 31.17 -9.83 -30.57
N ALA A 65 30.31 -10.73 -30.10
CA ALA A 65 30.60 -12.16 -30.04
C ALA A 65 30.31 -12.89 -31.37
N LYS A 66 29.73 -12.19 -32.36
CA LYS A 66 29.30 -12.70 -33.68
C LYS A 66 28.52 -14.03 -33.61
N ARG A 67 27.71 -14.21 -32.56
CA ARG A 67 26.91 -15.40 -32.32
C ARG A 67 25.58 -15.04 -31.67
N ASN A 68 24.58 -15.89 -31.86
CA ASN A 68 23.30 -15.79 -31.18
C ASN A 68 23.43 -16.29 -29.73
N ILE A 69 22.95 -15.50 -28.78
CA ILE A 69 22.95 -15.78 -27.34
C ILE A 69 21.48 -15.94 -26.89
N PRO A 70 21.13 -16.99 -26.15
CA PRO A 70 19.78 -17.16 -25.64
C PRO A 70 19.41 -16.05 -24.64
N TYR A 71 18.15 -15.61 -24.66
CA TYR A 71 17.59 -14.68 -23.68
C TYR A 71 16.26 -15.22 -23.11
N CYS A 72 15.92 -14.79 -21.91
CA CYS A 72 14.63 -15.02 -21.27
C CYS A 72 14.03 -13.69 -20.84
N ILE A 73 12.71 -13.57 -20.94
CA ILE A 73 11.96 -12.40 -20.48
C ILE A 73 11.49 -12.67 -19.04
N GLU A 74 11.85 -11.79 -18.10
CA GLU A 74 11.43 -11.88 -16.69
C GLU A 74 10.22 -11.00 -16.38
N THR A 75 10.11 -9.85 -17.06
CA THR A 75 9.00 -8.91 -16.90
C THR A 75 8.45 -8.51 -18.26
N LEU A 76 7.14 -8.63 -18.42
CA LEU A 76 6.43 -8.17 -19.60
C LEU A 76 5.50 -7.02 -19.22
N GLU A 77 5.56 -5.97 -20.02
CA GLU A 77 4.62 -4.87 -20.00
C GLU A 77 3.60 -5.10 -21.12
N THR A 78 2.35 -5.36 -20.75
CA THR A 78 1.29 -5.65 -21.71
C THR A 78 -0.03 -5.03 -21.29
N GLN A 79 -0.88 -4.77 -22.28
CA GLN A 79 -2.21 -4.22 -22.09
C GLN A 79 -3.16 -5.30 -21.58
N VAL A 80 -3.99 -4.92 -20.61
CA VAL A 80 -5.04 -5.76 -20.05
C VAL A 80 -6.29 -4.90 -19.93
N GLU A 81 -7.40 -5.37 -20.50
CA GLU A 81 -8.68 -4.69 -20.31
C GLU A 81 -9.08 -4.76 -18.83
N GLU A 82 -9.32 -3.60 -18.22
CA GLU A 82 -9.73 -3.53 -16.82
C GLU A 82 -11.08 -4.20 -16.62
N SER A 83 -11.13 -5.15 -15.68
CA SER A 83 -12.39 -5.77 -15.28
C SER A 83 -13.31 -4.76 -14.59
N VAL A 84 -14.62 -5.04 -14.64
CA VAL A 84 -15.66 -4.30 -13.88
C VAL A 84 -15.30 -4.21 -12.40
N TRP A 85 -14.62 -5.22 -11.85
CA TRP A 85 -14.12 -5.23 -10.47
C TRP A 85 -13.04 -4.17 -10.21
N GLY A 86 -12.15 -3.92 -11.17
CA GLY A 86 -11.15 -2.86 -11.10
C GLY A 86 -11.79 -1.47 -11.00
N VAL A 87 -12.83 -1.22 -11.81
CA VAL A 87 -13.61 0.03 -11.78
C VAL A 87 -14.33 0.19 -10.44
N VAL A 88 -14.97 -0.86 -9.93
CA VAL A 88 -15.65 -0.85 -8.62
C VAL A 88 -14.66 -0.53 -7.49
N LEU A 89 -13.46 -1.13 -7.51
CA LEU A 89 -12.41 -0.86 -6.52
C LEU A 89 -11.87 0.57 -6.61
N ASN A 90 -11.73 1.13 -7.82
CA ASN A 90 -11.37 2.54 -8.02
C ASN A 90 -12.43 3.50 -7.44
N ILE A 91 -13.72 3.22 -7.63
CA ILE A 91 -14.81 4.01 -7.02
C ILE A 91 -14.76 3.89 -5.49
N LEU A 92 -14.50 2.69 -4.96
CA LEU A 92 -14.41 2.45 -3.52
C LEU A 92 -13.17 3.08 -2.86
N MET A 93 -12.08 3.27 -3.62
CA MET A 93 -10.89 3.97 -3.13
C MET A 93 -11.19 5.42 -2.75
N PHE A 94 -12.12 6.09 -3.44
CA PHE A 94 -12.45 7.49 -3.17
C PHE A 94 -12.96 7.74 -1.74
N PRO A 95 -14.02 7.08 -1.23
CA PRO A 95 -14.47 7.25 0.16
C PRO A 95 -13.42 6.78 1.18
N VAL A 96 -12.62 5.75 0.87
CA VAL A 96 -11.56 5.30 1.77
C VAL A 96 -10.42 6.31 1.85
N ALA A 97 -10.11 7.04 0.79
CA ALA A 97 -9.15 8.14 0.83
C ALA A 97 -9.60 9.24 1.80
N PHE A 98 -10.89 9.62 1.82
CA PHE A 98 -11.42 10.57 2.82
C PHE A 98 -11.33 10.01 4.24
N ALA A 99 -11.62 8.73 4.43
CA ALA A 99 -11.45 8.08 5.72
C ALA A 99 -9.97 8.08 6.16
N GLY A 100 -9.03 7.90 5.23
CA GLY A 100 -7.59 8.00 5.44
C GLY A 100 -7.15 9.40 5.86
N LEU A 101 -7.66 10.46 5.21
CA LEU A 101 -7.41 11.86 5.60
C LEU A 101 -7.93 12.14 7.02
N TYR A 102 -9.11 11.63 7.36
CA TYR A 102 -9.64 11.73 8.72
C TYR A 102 -8.79 10.94 9.73
N GLY A 103 -8.33 9.74 9.37
CA GLY A 103 -7.37 8.96 10.14
C GLY A 103 -6.09 9.74 10.43
N PHE A 104 -5.54 10.42 9.42
CA PHE A 104 -4.35 11.26 9.58
C PHE A 104 -4.60 12.45 10.52
N PHE A 105 -5.76 13.09 10.42
CA PHE A 105 -6.16 14.14 11.37
C PHE A 105 -6.26 13.61 12.81
N CYS A 106 -6.78 12.40 13.00
CA CYS A 106 -6.79 11.71 14.28
C CYS A 106 -5.37 11.48 14.82
N LEU A 107 -4.39 11.12 13.98
CA LEU A 107 -2.99 10.99 14.36
C LEU A 107 -2.40 12.33 14.85
N ILE A 108 -2.66 13.44 14.16
CA ILE A 108 -2.18 14.76 14.61
C ILE A 108 -2.74 15.09 16.01
N LYS A 109 -4.05 14.88 16.22
CA LYS A 109 -4.69 15.08 17.54
C LYS A 109 -4.11 14.16 18.61
N MET A 110 -3.81 12.91 18.27
CA MET A 110 -3.16 11.96 19.16
C MET A 110 -1.80 12.47 19.63
N VAL A 111 -0.96 12.91 18.70
CA VAL A 111 0.39 13.34 19.08
C VAL A 111 0.37 14.66 19.87
N MET A 112 -0.58 15.55 19.59
CA MET A 112 -0.81 16.71 20.46
C MET A 112 -1.16 16.30 21.90
N ALA A 113 -2.01 15.29 22.09
CA ALA A 113 -2.35 14.76 23.42
C ALA A 113 -1.13 14.13 24.12
N VAL A 114 -0.30 13.39 23.39
CA VAL A 114 0.98 12.85 23.91
C VAL A 114 1.91 13.99 24.34
N THR A 115 1.96 15.08 23.58
CA THR A 115 2.78 16.26 23.91
C THR A 115 2.28 16.96 25.18
N ARG A 116 0.96 16.95 25.41
CA ARG A 116 0.30 17.45 26.62
C ARG A 116 0.41 16.49 27.82
N ARG A 117 1.10 15.34 27.67
CA ARG A 117 1.28 14.26 28.67
C ARG A 117 -0.01 13.50 29.01
N GLU A 118 -1.07 13.73 28.25
CA GLU A 118 -2.34 13.04 28.40
C GLU A 118 -2.38 11.84 27.45
N VAL A 119 -1.49 10.88 27.69
CA VAL A 119 -1.29 9.73 26.79
C VAL A 119 -2.45 8.75 26.95
N PHE A 120 -2.69 8.28 28.18
CA PHE A 120 -3.68 7.26 28.50
C PHE A 120 -5.06 7.87 28.76
N ILE A 121 -5.73 8.30 27.69
CA ILE A 121 -7.15 8.70 27.70
C ILE A 121 -7.93 7.79 26.75
N ARG A 122 -9.16 7.43 27.11
CA ARG A 122 -10.07 6.65 26.25
C ARG A 122 -10.29 7.25 24.85
N ASP A 123 -10.40 8.57 24.74
CA ASP A 123 -10.53 9.27 23.47
C ASP A 123 -9.32 9.05 22.55
N ASN A 124 -8.13 8.91 23.13
CA ASN A 124 -6.92 8.65 22.37
C ASN A 124 -6.90 7.21 21.81
N VAL A 125 -7.45 6.24 22.55
CA VAL A 125 -7.63 4.87 22.04
C VAL A 125 -8.51 4.86 20.80
N PHE A 126 -9.63 5.59 20.83
CA PHE A 126 -10.52 5.70 19.67
C PHE A 126 -9.81 6.30 18.46
N ARG A 127 -9.06 7.40 18.66
CA ARG A 127 -8.29 8.05 17.58
C ARG A 127 -7.21 7.13 16.99
N MET A 128 -6.54 6.33 17.82
CA MET A 128 -5.57 5.33 17.35
C MET A 128 -6.24 4.24 16.50
N ARG A 129 -7.37 3.69 16.97
CA ARG A 129 -8.14 2.68 16.21
C ARG A 129 -8.58 3.21 14.85
N VAL A 130 -9.13 4.43 14.82
CA VAL A 130 -9.53 5.07 13.55
C VAL A 130 -8.33 5.18 12.60
N PHE A 131 -7.18 5.68 13.07
CA PHE A 131 -5.99 5.81 12.22
C PHE A 131 -5.47 4.46 11.71
N ILE A 132 -5.34 3.46 12.58
CA ILE A 132 -4.73 2.19 12.22
C ILE A 132 -5.67 1.35 11.35
N TYR A 133 -6.96 1.31 11.66
CA TYR A 133 -7.91 0.56 10.84
C TYR A 133 -8.15 1.21 9.48
N THR A 134 -8.06 2.54 9.36
CA THR A 134 -8.14 3.21 8.05
C THR A 134 -6.92 2.89 7.17
N ILE A 135 -5.72 2.84 7.74
CA ILE A 135 -4.52 2.38 7.02
C ILE A 135 -4.63 0.92 6.59
N ILE A 136 -5.10 0.04 7.49
CA ILE A 136 -5.29 -1.39 7.16
C ILE A 136 -6.33 -1.56 6.06
N LEU A 137 -7.46 -0.85 6.15
CA LEU A 137 -8.50 -0.88 5.13
C LEU A 137 -7.97 -0.41 3.77
N MET A 138 -7.17 0.66 3.75
CA MET A 138 -6.52 1.13 2.53
C MET A 138 -5.57 0.06 1.96
N GLY A 139 -4.76 -0.59 2.81
CA GLY A 139 -3.89 -1.70 2.40
C GLY A 139 -4.65 -2.87 1.79
N ILE A 140 -5.79 -3.26 2.37
CA ILE A 140 -6.67 -4.31 1.82
C ILE A 140 -7.20 -3.92 0.44
N LEU A 141 -7.66 -2.70 0.26
CA LEU A 141 -8.20 -2.27 -1.04
C LEU A 141 -7.12 -2.22 -2.14
N LEU A 142 -5.92 -1.77 -1.80
CA LEU A 142 -4.80 -1.74 -2.74
C LEU A 142 -4.37 -3.16 -3.15
N GLU A 143 -4.33 -4.09 -2.21
CA GLU A 143 -4.03 -5.50 -2.48
C GLU A 143 -5.12 -6.20 -3.27
N LEU A 144 -6.38 -5.94 -2.97
CA LEU A 144 -7.51 -6.42 -3.79
C LEU A 144 -7.43 -5.88 -5.21
N LYS A 145 -7.07 -4.60 -5.39
CA LYS A 145 -6.88 -4.01 -6.72
C LYS A 145 -5.78 -4.74 -7.48
N GLN A 146 -4.63 -4.96 -6.85
CA GLN A 146 -3.49 -5.64 -7.45
C GLN A 146 -3.79 -7.11 -7.76
N TYR A 147 -4.58 -7.77 -6.91
CA TYR A 147 -5.05 -9.13 -7.14
C TYR A 147 -6.06 -9.20 -8.30
N CYS A 148 -7.01 -8.26 -8.40
CA CYS A 148 -7.90 -8.18 -9.56
C CYS A 148 -7.13 -7.97 -10.86
N GLN A 149 -6.13 -7.07 -10.87
CA GLN A 149 -5.25 -6.88 -12.01
C GLN A 149 -4.49 -8.17 -12.37
N TYR A 150 -4.05 -8.94 -11.38
CA TYR A 150 -3.44 -10.24 -11.61
C TYR A 150 -4.41 -11.26 -12.23
N CYS A 151 -5.64 -11.34 -11.73
CA CYS A 151 -6.66 -12.20 -12.31
C CYS A 151 -6.96 -11.83 -13.77
N ASP A 152 -7.05 -10.53 -14.06
CA ASP A 152 -7.29 -10.03 -15.40
C ASP A 152 -6.11 -10.40 -16.33
N VAL A 153 -4.87 -10.21 -15.86
CA VAL A 153 -3.64 -10.62 -16.54
C VAL A 153 -3.63 -12.11 -16.88
N VAL A 154 -3.88 -12.98 -15.88
CA VAL A 154 -3.88 -14.44 -16.07
C VAL A 154 -4.98 -14.90 -17.01
N SER A 155 -6.11 -14.20 -17.04
CA SER A 155 -7.24 -14.55 -17.90
C SER A 155 -7.05 -14.14 -19.37
N GLN A 156 -6.26 -13.11 -19.66
CA GLN A 156 -6.13 -12.52 -20.99
C GLN A 156 -4.78 -12.86 -21.67
N ILE A 157 -3.73 -13.07 -20.88
CA ILE A 157 -2.37 -13.27 -21.41
C ILE A 157 -2.02 -14.74 -21.42
N HIS A 158 -1.94 -15.30 -22.63
CA HIS A 158 -1.40 -16.63 -22.87
C HIS A 158 -0.11 -16.49 -23.68
N LEU A 159 1.02 -16.58 -22.98
CA LEU A 159 2.35 -16.51 -23.60
C LEU A 159 2.88 -17.95 -23.76
N ALA A 160 3.14 -18.37 -25.01
CA ALA A 160 3.59 -19.73 -25.28
C ALA A 160 4.97 -19.99 -24.62
N GLY A 161 5.06 -21.02 -23.78
CA GLY A 161 6.29 -21.43 -23.08
C GLY A 161 6.62 -20.65 -21.81
N TYR A 162 5.71 -19.80 -21.34
CA TYR A 162 5.91 -18.92 -20.21
C TYR A 162 4.72 -19.01 -19.26
N GLU A 163 5.00 -19.22 -17.97
CA GLU A 163 3.99 -19.20 -16.90
C GLU A 163 4.01 -17.86 -16.17
N ILE A 164 2.83 -17.32 -15.87
CA ILE A 164 2.71 -16.10 -15.08
C ILE A 164 3.04 -16.45 -13.62
N GLU A 165 3.89 -15.65 -12.97
CA GLU A 165 4.29 -15.89 -11.59
C GLU A 165 3.07 -15.86 -10.64
N SER A 166 3.05 -16.72 -9.63
CA SER A 166 1.95 -16.75 -8.66
C SER A 166 1.86 -15.44 -7.87
N TYR A 167 0.64 -14.97 -7.62
CA TYR A 167 0.42 -13.76 -6.83
C TYR A 167 0.87 -13.94 -5.38
N TRP A 168 1.71 -13.03 -4.90
CA TRP A 168 2.10 -12.91 -3.50
C TRP A 168 1.73 -11.53 -2.95
N LEU A 169 1.42 -11.48 -1.65
CA LEU A 169 1.09 -10.24 -0.94
C LEU A 169 2.28 -9.27 -1.01
N LYS A 170 2.05 -8.11 -1.63
CA LYS A 170 3.11 -7.12 -1.88
C LYS A 170 3.31 -6.16 -0.71
N TYR A 171 2.28 -5.97 0.11
CA TYR A 171 2.30 -5.01 1.20
C TYR A 171 2.83 -5.65 2.50
N PRO A 172 3.42 -4.83 3.40
CA PRO A 172 4.03 -5.30 4.64
C PRO A 172 2.99 -5.66 5.72
N TRP A 173 2.15 -6.67 5.45
CA TRP A 173 1.02 -7.09 6.30
C TRP A 173 1.38 -7.39 7.74
N PHE A 174 2.56 -7.97 7.96
CA PHE A 174 3.05 -8.25 9.29
C PHE A 174 3.14 -6.99 10.16
N TYR A 175 3.57 -5.86 9.59
CA TYR A 175 3.63 -4.58 10.31
C TYR A 175 2.26 -4.02 10.63
N PHE A 176 1.30 -4.16 9.71
CA PHE A 176 -0.09 -3.77 9.95
C PHE A 176 -0.73 -4.56 11.10
N LEU A 177 -0.49 -5.87 11.17
CA LEU A 177 -0.97 -6.71 12.26
C LEU A 177 -0.32 -6.33 13.60
N ILE A 178 0.98 -6.03 13.62
CA ILE A 178 1.67 -5.54 14.82
C ILE A 178 1.06 -4.20 15.30
N LEU A 179 0.80 -3.27 14.38
CA LEU A 179 0.19 -1.97 14.74
C LEU A 179 -1.22 -2.15 15.31
N ALA A 180 -2.04 -3.03 14.73
CA ALA A 180 -3.36 -3.36 15.26
C ALA A 180 -3.24 -3.96 16.67
N LEU A 181 -2.33 -4.92 16.88
CA LEU A 181 -2.08 -5.53 18.18
C LEU A 181 -1.66 -4.49 19.22
N PHE A 182 -0.71 -3.61 18.86
CA PHE A 182 -0.24 -2.55 19.76
C PHE A 182 -1.38 -1.60 20.17
N THR A 183 -2.30 -1.32 19.25
CA THR A 183 -3.48 -0.49 19.54
C THR A 183 -4.39 -1.13 20.56
N GLU A 184 -4.63 -2.43 20.46
CA GLU A 184 -5.47 -3.16 21.41
C GLU A 184 -4.78 -3.32 22.77
N ILE A 185 -3.47 -3.58 22.79
CA ILE A 185 -2.70 -3.58 24.04
C ILE A 185 -2.78 -2.20 24.72
N PHE A 186 -2.66 -1.12 23.95
CA PHE A 186 -2.80 0.24 24.47
C PHE A 186 -4.20 0.49 25.02
N ALA A 187 -5.25 0.03 24.33
CA ALA A 187 -6.64 0.12 24.80
C ALA A 187 -6.83 -0.56 26.16
N ILE A 188 -6.28 -1.76 26.33
CA ILE A 188 -6.30 -2.50 27.59
C ILE A 188 -5.54 -1.74 28.68
N GLY A 189 -4.36 -1.19 28.34
CA GLY A 189 -3.56 -0.38 29.26
C GLY A 189 -4.30 0.85 29.79
N VAL A 190 -5.06 1.55 28.93
CA VAL A 190 -5.92 2.66 29.34
C VAL A 190 -7.03 2.19 30.29
N LYS A 191 -7.67 1.05 29.98
CA LYS A 191 -8.73 0.50 30.82
C LYS A 191 -8.24 0.15 32.23
N ILE A 192 -7.09 -0.51 32.35
CA ILE A 192 -6.49 -0.87 33.65
C ILE A 192 -6.20 0.40 34.47
N LYS A 193 -5.68 1.45 33.82
CA LYS A 193 -5.41 2.72 34.50
C LYS A 193 -6.71 3.37 35.01
N GLU A 194 -7.76 3.40 34.20
CA GLU A 194 -9.07 3.93 34.61
C GLU A 194 -9.65 3.17 35.80
N GLU A 195 -9.52 1.83 35.81
CA GLU A 195 -9.95 1.00 36.93
C GLU A 195 -9.15 1.29 38.20
N GLN A 196 -7.83 1.52 38.09
CA GLN A 196 -6.98 1.90 39.22
C GLN A 196 -7.34 3.27 39.80
N ASP A 197 -7.57 4.27 38.93
CA ASP A 197 -7.95 5.63 39.35
C ASP A 197 -9.33 5.67 40.04
N LEU A 198 -10.22 4.69 39.80
CA LEU A 198 -11.54 4.57 40.44
C LEU A 198 -11.53 3.89 41.81
N THR A 199 -10.48 3.10 42.10
CA THR A 199 -10.38 2.33 43.36
C THR A 199 -9.67 3.07 44.50
N VAL A 200 -9.05 4.22 44.22
CA VAL A 200 -8.31 5.06 45.17
C VAL A 200 -9.17 6.26 45.59
#